data_AF-A0A4R5CGG4-F1
#
_entry.id   AF-A0A4R5CGG4-F1
#
_cell.length_a   1.000
_cell.length_b   1.000
_cell.length_c   1.000
_cell.angle_alpha   90.00
_cell.angle_beta   90.00
_cell.angle_gamma   90.00
#
_symmetry.space_group_name_H-M   'P 1'
#
loop_
_entity.id
_entity.type
_entity.pdbx_description
1 polymer ?
#
loop_
_entity_poly.entity_id
_entity_poly.type
_entity_poly.pdbx_seq_one_letter_code
_entity_poly.pdbx_strand_id
1 'polypeptide(L)'
;MDALYRGTRALGEVTYLWNTRSACLTGQTLRYWEYLDRTLGDADLARFSVHDLGELYVKSHAEPAPPFPVLRPYAVRAEQGWIHPGSERILRAWGEELWLLNVLDPGFFADRPYRLPIGELIELLADLGLCLDHRRLGGPVYLDGTRWGMPLRMVVSADGHANYLLMVLRDLVPRLAEYDRVLLVHDQEIGHDYALAERILRELGARTSRLALGRVPIAGVAGSSRNGGWAGTALDELSALCLRHVDQDVYRLGMRIYFINMLHGTAAGPFKLSLLRRAMGRAGRLLARADRGPGPADDLRSHLTPSGWVDPYRLTCRLLAKNSRMPSRGLLDEVFL
;
A
#
# COMPACT_ATOMS: atom_id res chain seq x y z
N MET A 1 -6.92 4.36 -0.56
CA MET A 1 -6.52 4.20 0.86
C MET A 1 -6.91 5.41 1.69
N ASP A 2 -6.43 6.62 1.36
CA ASP A 2 -6.69 7.84 2.14
C ASP A 2 -8.18 8.13 2.42
N ALA A 3 -9.03 8.16 1.38
CA ALA A 3 -10.47 8.40 1.56
C ALA A 3 -11.18 7.33 2.41
N LEU A 4 -10.72 6.08 2.36
CA LEU A 4 -11.20 5.00 3.23
C LEU A 4 -10.84 5.29 4.69
N TYR A 5 -9.58 5.67 4.95
CA TYR A 5 -9.10 5.99 6.29
C TYR A 5 -9.83 7.21 6.86
N ARG A 6 -9.82 8.34 6.14
CA ARG A 6 -10.48 9.58 6.57
C ARG A 6 -11.97 9.41 6.79
N GLY A 7 -12.67 8.77 5.84
CA GLY A 7 -14.10 8.49 5.96
C GLY A 7 -14.43 7.61 7.16
N THR A 8 -13.61 6.58 7.44
CA THR A 8 -13.83 5.71 8.60
C THR A 8 -13.47 6.38 9.92
N ARG A 9 -12.36 7.14 9.97
CA ARG A 9 -11.91 7.88 11.15
C ARG A 9 -12.90 8.96 11.58
N ALA A 10 -13.60 9.57 10.63
CA ALA A 10 -14.64 10.55 10.93
C ALA A 10 -15.84 9.95 11.70
N LEU A 11 -15.94 8.61 11.78
CA LEU A 11 -17.01 7.90 12.49
C LEU A 11 -16.55 7.13 13.73
N GLY A 12 -15.24 7.05 14.00
CA GLY A 12 -14.69 6.31 15.13
C GLY A 12 -13.17 6.30 15.18
N GLU A 13 -12.63 5.64 16.21
CA GLU A 13 -11.19 5.51 16.38
C GLU A 13 -10.61 4.52 15.37
N VAL A 14 -9.68 5.00 14.53
CA VAL A 14 -9.04 4.19 13.48
C VAL A 14 -7.55 4.41 13.52
N THR A 15 -6.82 3.31 13.65
CA THR A 15 -5.36 3.30 13.49
C THR A 15 -5.01 2.80 12.09
N TYR A 16 -4.23 3.61 11.36
CA TYR A 16 -3.66 3.21 10.08
C TYR A 16 -2.30 2.54 10.33
N LEU A 17 -2.25 1.22 10.18
CA LEU A 17 -1.01 0.46 10.35
C LEU A 17 -0.28 0.33 9.02
N TRP A 18 0.91 0.95 8.96
CA TRP A 18 1.88 0.79 7.90
C TRP A 18 3.27 0.64 8.53
N ASN A 19 4.16 -0.14 7.94
CA ASN A 19 5.53 -0.24 8.43
C ASN A 19 6.49 -0.27 7.25
N THR A 20 7.24 0.82 7.05
CA THR A 20 8.25 0.91 5.98
C THR A 20 9.31 -0.18 6.14
N ARG A 21 9.60 -0.63 7.36
CA ARG A 21 10.53 -1.73 7.61
C ARG A 21 10.10 -3.01 6.89
N SER A 22 8.80 -3.29 6.80
CA SER A 22 8.26 -4.43 6.04
C SER A 22 8.55 -4.33 4.55
N ALA A 23 8.47 -3.11 3.98
CA ALA A 23 8.82 -2.87 2.59
C ALA A 23 10.33 -3.01 2.34
N CYS A 24 11.16 -2.50 3.27
CA CYS A 24 12.62 -2.57 3.18
C CYS A 24 13.18 -3.98 3.28
N LEU A 25 12.54 -4.88 4.05
CA LEU A 25 13.01 -6.25 4.25
C LEU A 25 12.64 -7.21 3.11
N THR A 26 11.92 -6.74 2.09
CA THR A 26 11.58 -7.59 0.94
C THR A 26 12.82 -7.90 0.09
N GLY A 27 12.84 -9.09 -0.52
CA GLY A 27 13.99 -9.49 -1.37
C GLY A 27 14.23 -8.57 -2.55
N GLN A 28 13.19 -7.92 -3.06
CA GLN A 28 13.31 -6.93 -4.14
C GLN A 28 14.06 -5.69 -3.69
N THR A 29 13.74 -5.16 -2.51
CA THR A 29 14.39 -3.97 -1.97
C THR A 29 15.83 -4.27 -1.57
N LEU A 30 16.07 -5.38 -0.88
CA LEU A 30 17.43 -5.78 -0.49
C LEU A 30 18.33 -6.02 -1.71
N ARG A 31 17.80 -6.70 -2.73
CA ARG A 31 18.49 -6.88 -4.02
C ARG A 31 18.80 -5.54 -4.68
N TYR A 32 17.87 -4.60 -4.65
CA TYR A 32 18.08 -3.29 -5.25
C TYR A 32 19.18 -2.51 -4.53
N TRP A 33 19.22 -2.55 -3.20
CA TRP A 33 20.27 -1.91 -2.42
C TRP A 33 21.65 -2.51 -2.69
N GLU A 34 21.74 -3.85 -2.70
CA GLU A 34 22.97 -4.54 -3.09
C GLU A 34 23.44 -4.12 -4.49
N TYR A 35 22.53 -4.04 -5.45
CA TYR A 35 22.83 -3.62 -6.80
C TYR A 35 23.37 -2.18 -6.85
N LEU A 36 22.74 -1.24 -6.15
CA LEU A 36 23.18 0.16 -6.11
C LEU A 36 24.60 0.27 -5.54
N ASP A 37 24.85 -0.34 -4.39
CA ASP A 37 26.17 -0.28 -3.74
C ASP A 37 27.25 -0.96 -4.60
N ARG A 38 26.93 -2.08 -5.25
CA ARG A 38 27.87 -2.79 -6.12
C ARG A 38 28.19 -2.03 -7.41
N THR A 39 27.22 -1.34 -8.00
CA THR A 39 27.38 -0.72 -9.34
C THR A 39 27.73 0.76 -9.30
N LEU A 40 27.33 1.47 -8.25
CA LEU A 40 27.53 2.92 -8.12
C LEU A 40 28.53 3.29 -7.01
N GLY A 41 28.81 2.37 -6.07
CA GLY A 41 29.75 2.62 -4.97
C GLY A 41 29.39 3.88 -4.17
N ASP A 42 30.37 4.76 -3.96
CA ASP A 42 30.22 6.00 -3.18
C ASP A 42 29.54 7.16 -3.94
N ALA A 43 28.78 6.85 -5.00
CA ALA A 43 28.05 7.87 -5.74
C ALA A 43 27.05 8.63 -4.83
N ASP A 44 26.95 9.94 -5.02
CA ASP A 44 25.96 10.78 -4.33
C ASP A 44 24.56 10.53 -4.90
N LEU A 45 23.85 9.54 -4.34
CA LEU A 45 22.51 9.14 -4.76
C LEU A 45 21.45 10.24 -4.57
N ALA A 46 21.73 11.28 -3.78
CA ALA A 46 20.81 12.40 -3.62
C ALA A 46 20.61 13.20 -4.91
N ARG A 47 21.60 13.16 -5.83
CA ARG A 47 21.56 13.85 -7.13
C ARG A 47 20.74 13.13 -8.19
N PHE A 48 20.38 11.88 -7.95
CA PHE A 48 19.60 11.10 -8.91
C PHE A 48 18.13 11.53 -8.83
N SER A 49 17.48 11.62 -9.99
CA SER A 49 16.03 11.75 -10.03
C SER A 49 15.37 10.43 -9.61
N VAL A 50 14.09 10.49 -9.22
CA VAL A 50 13.32 9.26 -8.92
C VAL A 50 13.25 8.36 -10.16
N HIS A 51 13.20 8.96 -11.35
CA HIS A 51 13.22 8.26 -12.62
C HIS A 51 14.55 7.52 -12.85
N ASP A 52 15.69 8.16 -12.62
CA ASP A 52 17.01 7.51 -12.75
C ASP A 52 17.13 6.32 -11.80
N LEU A 53 16.67 6.48 -10.55
CA LEU A 53 16.61 5.40 -9.57
C LEU A 53 15.62 4.30 -10.00
N GLY A 54 14.50 4.66 -10.61
CA GLY A 54 13.56 3.71 -11.20
C GLY A 54 14.17 2.86 -12.31
N GLU A 55 14.97 3.46 -13.20
CA GLU A 55 15.70 2.75 -14.25
C GLU A 55 16.77 1.81 -13.68
N LEU A 56 17.46 2.23 -12.62
CA LEU A 56 18.39 1.36 -11.89
C LEU A 56 17.67 0.18 -11.23
N TYR A 57 16.46 0.38 -10.71
CA TYR A 57 15.63 -0.70 -10.17
C TYR A 57 15.21 -1.70 -11.24
N VAL A 58 14.90 -1.26 -12.46
CA VAL A 58 14.62 -2.14 -13.61
C VAL A 58 15.86 -2.96 -13.96
N LYS A 59 17.02 -2.30 -14.10
CA LYS A 59 18.30 -2.97 -14.38
C LYS A 59 18.65 -4.00 -13.29
N SER A 60 18.48 -3.63 -12.02
CA SER A 60 18.76 -4.54 -10.91
C SER A 60 17.92 -5.79 -10.98
N HIS A 61 16.69 -5.73 -11.53
CA HIS A 61 15.76 -6.85 -11.67
C HIS A 61 15.98 -7.72 -12.92
N ALA A 62 16.72 -7.20 -13.91
CA ALA A 62 17.11 -7.96 -15.09
C ALA A 62 18.27 -8.94 -14.82
N GLU A 63 19.07 -8.71 -13.78
CA GLU A 63 20.17 -9.62 -13.38
C GLU A 63 19.66 -10.90 -12.69
N PRO A 64 20.52 -11.91 -12.42
CA PRO A 64 20.19 -12.98 -11.48
C PRO A 64 20.03 -12.42 -10.05
N ALA A 65 19.11 -12.97 -9.27
CA ALA A 65 18.95 -12.57 -7.87
C ALA A 65 20.14 -13.06 -7.02
N PRO A 66 20.77 -12.21 -6.18
CA PRO A 66 21.82 -12.65 -5.27
C PRO A 66 21.27 -13.63 -4.22
N PRO A 67 22.07 -14.59 -3.73
CA PRO A 67 21.65 -15.47 -2.65
C PRO A 67 21.52 -14.68 -1.33
N PHE A 68 20.63 -15.08 -0.42
CA PHE A 68 20.36 -14.31 0.80
C PHE A 68 21.60 -14.02 1.68
N PRO A 69 22.63 -14.87 1.79
CA PRO A 69 23.85 -14.51 2.54
C PRO A 69 24.49 -13.20 2.09
N VAL A 70 24.41 -12.85 0.79
CA VAL A 70 24.90 -11.57 0.26
C VAL A 70 23.98 -10.42 0.67
N LEU A 71 22.66 -10.67 0.75
CA LEU A 71 21.65 -9.67 1.12
C LEU A 71 21.53 -9.47 2.64
N ARG A 72 22.02 -10.43 3.44
CA ARG A 72 21.88 -10.46 4.90
C ARG A 72 22.36 -9.18 5.61
N PRO A 73 23.51 -8.57 5.25
CA PRO A 73 23.95 -7.33 5.89
C PRO A 73 22.92 -6.20 5.76
N TYR A 74 22.29 -6.07 4.59
CA TYR A 74 21.22 -5.10 4.34
C TYR A 74 19.97 -5.42 5.16
N ALA A 75 19.58 -6.69 5.24
CA ALA A 75 18.45 -7.12 6.05
C ALA A 75 18.65 -6.79 7.54
N VAL A 76 19.85 -7.04 8.08
CA VAL A 76 20.18 -6.72 9.48
C VAL A 76 20.11 -5.22 9.74
N ARG A 77 20.63 -4.39 8.83
CA ARG A 77 20.53 -2.92 8.96
C ARG A 77 19.09 -2.43 8.85
N ALA A 78 18.33 -2.94 7.88
CA ALA A 78 16.90 -2.62 7.71
C ALA A 78 16.09 -2.99 8.96
N GLU A 79 16.40 -4.14 9.56
CA GLU A 79 15.80 -4.60 10.81
C GLU A 79 16.04 -3.62 11.97
N GLN A 80 17.14 -2.86 11.93
CA GLN A 80 17.48 -1.80 12.89
C GLN A 80 16.93 -0.41 12.50
N GLY A 81 16.10 -0.33 11.45
CA GLY A 81 15.49 0.92 11.00
C GLY A 81 16.32 1.70 9.98
N TRP A 82 17.45 1.17 9.52
CA TRP A 82 18.22 1.81 8.46
C TRP A 82 17.51 1.70 7.11
N ILE A 83 17.51 2.79 6.36
CA ILE A 83 17.01 2.87 4.99
C ILE A 83 18.19 3.26 4.09
N HIS A 84 18.38 2.53 3.00
CA HIS A 84 19.42 2.86 2.02
C HIS A 84 19.18 4.25 1.40
N PRO A 85 20.22 5.08 1.17
CA PRO A 85 20.08 6.44 0.66
C PRO A 85 19.26 6.55 -0.64
N GLY A 86 19.43 5.60 -1.56
CA GLY A 86 18.62 5.54 -2.79
C GLY A 86 17.12 5.35 -2.53
N SER A 87 16.73 4.54 -1.54
CA SER A 87 15.32 4.41 -1.16
C SER A 87 14.82 5.60 -0.35
N GLU A 88 15.66 6.17 0.51
CA GLU A 88 15.32 7.41 1.22
C GLU A 88 14.98 8.54 0.23
N ARG A 89 15.79 8.72 -0.83
CA ARG A 89 15.55 9.70 -1.89
C ARG A 89 14.19 9.51 -2.58
N ILE A 90 13.81 8.26 -2.85
CA ILE A 90 12.51 7.89 -3.43
C ILE A 90 11.37 8.22 -2.44
N LEU A 91 11.51 7.79 -1.18
CA LEU A 91 10.50 7.98 -0.15
C LEU A 91 10.24 9.47 0.14
N ARG A 92 11.28 10.32 0.10
CA ARG A 92 11.14 11.78 0.23
C ARG A 92 10.30 12.37 -0.91
N ALA A 93 10.59 12.02 -2.16
CA ALA A 93 9.80 12.47 -3.29
C ALA A 93 8.36 11.95 -3.25
N TRP A 94 8.15 10.70 -2.82
CA TRP A 94 6.80 10.19 -2.60
C TRP A 94 6.08 10.97 -1.51
N GLY A 95 6.76 11.35 -0.43
CA GLY A 95 6.22 12.21 0.62
C GLY A 95 5.77 13.57 0.09
N GLU A 96 6.54 14.20 -0.79
CA GLU A 96 6.17 15.46 -1.46
C GLU A 96 4.90 15.32 -2.29
N GLU A 97 4.80 14.25 -3.09
CA GLU A 97 3.60 13.98 -3.89
C GLU A 97 2.37 13.63 -3.03
N LEU A 98 2.54 12.88 -1.94
CA LEU A 98 1.46 12.62 -0.99
C LEU A 98 0.98 13.92 -0.34
N TRP A 99 1.89 14.79 0.07
CA TRP A 99 1.57 16.10 0.63
C TRP A 99 0.80 16.98 -0.36
N LEU A 100 1.23 17.00 -1.63
CA LEU A 100 0.57 17.72 -2.71
C LEU A 100 -0.89 17.25 -2.90
N LEU A 101 -1.11 15.93 -2.85
CA LEU A 101 -2.43 15.30 -2.90
C LEU A 101 -3.24 15.42 -1.60
N ASN A 102 -2.67 16.00 -0.55
CA ASN A 102 -3.17 15.93 0.83
C ASN A 102 -3.55 14.50 1.24
N VAL A 103 -2.69 13.54 0.94
CA VAL A 103 -2.82 12.17 1.45
C VAL A 103 -2.08 12.09 2.77
N LEU A 104 -2.67 11.39 3.74
CA LEU A 104 -1.99 11.11 5.01
C LEU A 104 -0.61 10.49 4.76
N ASP A 105 0.43 11.02 5.40
CA ASP A 105 1.73 10.36 5.45
C ASP A 105 1.57 9.02 6.19
N PRO A 106 1.82 7.87 5.52
CA PRO A 106 1.73 6.57 6.17
C PRO A 106 2.80 6.37 7.27
N GLY A 107 3.74 7.31 7.40
CA GLY A 107 4.90 7.27 8.28
C GLY A 107 6.09 6.68 7.56
N PHE A 108 6.45 7.21 6.38
CA PHE A 108 7.56 6.65 5.58
C PHE A 108 8.86 6.54 6.38
N PHE A 109 9.13 7.52 7.25
CA PHE A 109 10.32 7.58 8.10
C PHE A 109 10.02 7.34 9.59
N ALA A 110 8.80 6.91 9.92
CA ALA A 110 8.47 6.61 11.30
C ALA A 110 9.20 5.34 11.75
N ASP A 111 9.98 5.43 12.82
CA ASP A 111 10.62 4.26 13.39
C ASP A 111 9.58 3.38 14.11
N ARG A 112 9.26 2.25 13.50
CA ARG A 112 8.26 1.30 13.97
C ARG A 112 8.91 -0.09 14.12
N PRO A 113 9.64 -0.35 15.21
CA PRO A 113 10.23 -1.65 15.42
C PRO A 113 9.15 -2.73 15.57
N TYR A 114 9.44 -3.90 15.02
CA TYR A 114 8.58 -5.06 15.24
C TYR A 114 8.60 -5.46 16.71
N ARG A 115 7.42 -5.74 17.26
CA ARG A 115 7.25 -6.11 18.67
C ARG A 115 7.57 -7.57 18.96
N LEU A 116 7.51 -8.43 17.94
CA LEU A 116 7.71 -9.85 18.07
C LEU A 116 8.87 -10.29 17.18
N PRO A 117 9.92 -10.95 17.68
CA PRO A 117 10.95 -11.55 16.84
C PRO A 117 10.41 -12.61 15.89
N ILE A 118 11.10 -12.85 14.77
CA ILE A 118 10.69 -13.86 13.77
C ILE A 118 10.61 -15.26 14.39
N GLY A 119 11.58 -15.63 15.23
CA GLY A 119 11.63 -16.94 15.89
C GLY A 119 10.39 -17.18 16.76
N GLU A 120 10.08 -16.21 17.61
CA GLU A 120 8.92 -16.27 18.52
C GLU A 120 7.59 -16.33 17.77
N LEU A 121 7.44 -15.59 16.65
CA LEU A 121 6.25 -15.71 15.81
C LEU A 121 6.10 -17.11 15.20
N ILE A 122 7.19 -17.70 14.74
CA ILE A 122 7.16 -19.05 14.15
C ILE A 122 6.81 -20.08 15.22
N GLU A 123 7.40 -19.98 16.42
CA GLU A 123 7.08 -20.87 17.55
C GLU A 123 5.60 -20.77 17.92
N LEU A 124 5.07 -19.55 18.08
CA LEU A 124 3.65 -19.31 18.34
C LEU A 124 2.74 -19.95 17.27
N LEU A 125 3.08 -19.77 15.99
CA LEU A 125 2.28 -20.33 14.90
C LEU A 125 2.42 -21.86 14.83
N ALA A 126 3.58 -22.42 15.15
CA ALA A 126 3.81 -23.87 15.17
C ALA A 126 3.01 -24.54 16.31
N ASP A 127 2.99 -23.94 17.49
CA ASP A 127 2.23 -24.44 18.66
C ASP A 127 0.72 -24.50 18.39
N LEU A 128 0.21 -23.65 17.50
CA LEU A 128 -1.19 -23.64 17.05
C LEU A 128 -1.44 -24.52 15.81
N GLY A 129 -0.40 -25.19 15.32
CA GLY A 129 -0.44 -25.97 14.07
C GLY A 129 -0.71 -25.13 12.83
N LEU A 130 -0.38 -23.84 12.85
CA LEU A 130 -0.56 -22.88 11.77
C LEU A 130 0.70 -22.71 10.91
N CYS A 131 1.82 -23.34 11.29
CA CYS A 131 3.01 -23.40 10.46
C CYS A 131 3.78 -24.71 10.63
N LEU A 132 4.51 -25.07 9.58
CA LEU A 132 5.47 -26.17 9.55
C LEU A 132 6.89 -25.58 9.60
N ASP A 133 7.59 -25.78 10.72
CA ASP A 133 8.95 -25.29 10.93
C ASP A 133 9.98 -26.40 10.67
N HIS A 134 10.62 -26.37 9.48
CA HIS A 134 11.67 -27.33 9.15
C HIS A 134 13.08 -26.79 9.40
N ARG A 135 13.25 -25.64 10.07
CA ARG A 135 14.58 -25.02 10.27
C ARG A 135 15.56 -25.94 11.00
N ARG A 136 15.08 -26.76 11.94
CA ARG A 136 15.89 -27.77 12.66
C ARG A 136 16.50 -28.83 11.74
N LEU A 137 15.94 -29.01 10.54
CA LEU A 137 16.41 -29.92 9.50
C LEU A 137 17.16 -29.18 8.37
N GLY A 138 17.49 -27.90 8.56
CA GLY A 138 18.03 -27.04 7.50
C GLY A 138 17.01 -26.65 6.43
N GLY A 139 15.72 -26.86 6.70
CA GLY A 139 14.63 -26.62 5.77
C GLY A 139 13.93 -25.28 5.95
N PRO A 140 12.99 -24.95 5.04
CA PRO A 140 12.19 -23.73 5.07
C PRO A 140 11.08 -23.76 6.15
N VAL A 141 10.37 -22.64 6.30
CA VAL A 141 9.15 -22.54 7.12
C VAL A 141 7.96 -22.27 6.21
N TYR A 142 6.86 -22.99 6.43
CA TYR A 142 5.61 -22.82 5.70
C TYR A 142 4.48 -22.41 6.64
N LEU A 143 3.64 -21.46 6.22
CA LEU A 143 2.31 -21.32 6.82
C LEU A 143 1.41 -22.45 6.30
N ASP A 144 0.66 -23.06 7.21
CA ASP A 144 -0.21 -24.18 6.92
C ASP A 144 -1.67 -23.72 6.78
N GLY A 145 -2.08 -23.59 5.52
CA GLY A 145 -3.47 -23.32 5.16
C GLY A 145 -4.29 -24.55 4.78
N THR A 146 -3.72 -25.76 4.89
CA THR A 146 -4.31 -26.99 4.33
C THR A 146 -5.64 -27.34 4.98
N ARG A 147 -5.80 -27.04 6.28
CA ARG A 147 -7.07 -27.16 7.01
C ARG A 147 -8.23 -26.33 6.43
N TRP A 148 -7.93 -25.32 5.62
CA TRP A 148 -8.91 -24.48 4.91
C TRP A 148 -8.93 -24.75 3.40
N GLY A 149 -8.31 -25.83 2.92
CA GLY A 149 -8.19 -26.14 1.49
C GLY A 149 -7.21 -25.23 0.74
N MET A 150 -6.28 -24.58 1.45
CA MET A 150 -5.26 -23.71 0.85
C MET A 150 -3.90 -24.42 0.81
N PRO A 151 -3.01 -24.11 -0.16
CA PRO A 151 -1.69 -24.73 -0.23
C PRO A 151 -0.78 -24.26 0.91
N LEU A 152 0.28 -25.04 1.17
CA LEU A 152 1.38 -24.59 2.03
C LEU A 152 2.04 -23.36 1.42
N ARG A 153 2.25 -22.33 2.24
CA ARG A 153 2.87 -21.07 1.80
C ARG A 153 4.23 -20.90 2.45
N MET A 154 5.30 -21.06 1.68
CA MET A 154 6.66 -20.81 2.18
C MET A 154 6.79 -19.36 2.62
N VAL A 155 7.19 -19.13 3.87
CA VAL A 155 7.38 -17.81 4.48
C VAL A 155 8.80 -17.54 4.95
N VAL A 156 9.60 -18.59 5.13
CA VAL A 156 11.06 -18.49 5.27
C VAL A 156 11.67 -19.50 4.31
N SER A 157 12.56 -19.06 3.44
CA SER A 157 13.31 -19.94 2.54
C SER A 157 14.38 -20.75 3.29
N ALA A 158 14.93 -21.79 2.65
CA ALA A 158 15.97 -22.63 3.26
C ALA A 158 17.26 -21.86 3.59
N ASP A 159 17.57 -20.78 2.88
CA ASP A 159 18.69 -19.87 3.18
C ASP A 159 18.36 -18.87 4.31
N GLY A 160 17.12 -18.89 4.82
CA GLY A 160 16.69 -18.15 6.02
C GLY A 160 16.03 -16.80 5.74
N HIS A 161 15.72 -16.45 4.48
CA HIS A 161 15.06 -15.18 4.20
C HIS A 161 13.55 -15.26 4.45
N ALA A 162 13.07 -14.44 5.38
CA ALA A 162 11.64 -14.26 5.61
C ALA A 162 10.99 -13.43 4.50
N ASN A 163 9.83 -13.86 4.01
CA ASN A 163 9.05 -13.12 3.03
C ASN A 163 8.18 -12.03 3.67
N TYR A 164 7.57 -11.20 2.82
CA TYR A 164 6.72 -10.08 3.24
C TYR A 164 5.51 -10.51 4.10
N LEU A 165 4.95 -11.70 3.87
CA LEU A 165 3.77 -12.16 4.58
C LEU A 165 4.09 -12.44 6.05
N LEU A 166 5.28 -13.01 6.34
CA LEU A 166 5.74 -13.16 7.71
C LEU A 166 5.95 -11.80 8.40
N MET A 167 6.45 -10.80 7.67
CA MET A 167 6.62 -9.44 8.19
C MET A 167 5.27 -8.78 8.53
N VAL A 168 4.25 -8.98 7.69
CA VAL A 168 2.88 -8.53 7.97
C VAL A 168 2.34 -9.18 9.24
N LEU A 169 2.48 -10.50 9.41
CA LEU A 169 2.05 -11.20 10.61
C LEU A 169 2.82 -10.72 11.85
N ARG A 170 4.13 -10.46 11.71
CA ARG A 170 4.99 -9.96 12.78
C ARG A 170 4.56 -8.61 13.35
N ASP A 171 3.98 -7.75 12.52
CA ASP A 171 3.43 -6.47 12.97
C ASP A 171 1.99 -6.60 13.47
N LEU A 172 1.17 -7.46 12.85
CA LEU A 172 -0.26 -7.58 13.18
C LEU A 172 -0.55 -8.44 14.41
N VAL A 173 0.04 -9.63 14.52
CA VAL A 173 -0.22 -10.60 15.60
C VAL A 173 -0.09 -9.99 17.00
N PRO A 174 0.99 -9.26 17.35
CA PRO A 174 1.13 -8.69 18.69
C PRO A 174 0.15 -7.53 18.98
N ARG A 175 -0.66 -7.11 18.00
CA ARG A 175 -1.59 -5.98 18.10
C ARG A 175 -3.06 -6.41 18.03
N LEU A 176 -3.36 -7.68 17.77
CA LEU A 176 -4.74 -8.11 17.52
C LEU A 176 -5.69 -7.77 18.68
N ALA A 177 -5.21 -7.90 19.92
CA ALA A 177 -5.99 -7.60 21.12
C ALA A 177 -6.24 -6.09 21.34
N GLU A 178 -5.54 -5.20 20.62
CA GLU A 178 -5.72 -3.75 20.71
C GLU A 178 -6.93 -3.26 19.90
N TYR A 179 -7.49 -4.09 19.02
CA TYR A 179 -8.52 -3.66 18.05
C TYR A 179 -9.71 -4.61 18.00
N ASP A 180 -10.92 -4.05 18.00
CA ASP A 180 -12.15 -4.84 17.82
C ASP A 180 -12.28 -5.44 16.42
N ARG A 181 -11.67 -4.79 15.41
CA ARG A 181 -11.77 -5.13 14.00
C ARG A 181 -10.49 -4.78 13.26
N VAL A 182 -10.12 -5.64 12.31
CA VAL A 182 -8.95 -5.43 11.45
C VAL A 182 -9.39 -5.49 9.98
N LEU A 183 -9.13 -4.42 9.24
CA LEU A 183 -9.30 -4.39 7.78
C LEU A 183 -7.95 -4.59 7.10
N LEU A 184 -7.79 -5.71 6.41
CA LEU A 184 -6.61 -5.98 5.61
C LEU A 184 -6.82 -5.42 4.20
N VAL A 185 -6.18 -4.29 3.91
CA VAL A 185 -6.18 -3.74 2.55
C VAL A 185 -4.97 -4.24 1.79
N HIS A 186 -5.19 -4.80 0.60
CA HIS A 186 -4.14 -5.48 -0.15
C HIS A 186 -4.29 -5.30 -1.65
N ASP A 187 -3.21 -5.54 -2.38
CA ASP A 187 -3.23 -5.65 -3.84
C ASP A 187 -3.98 -6.92 -4.25
N GLN A 188 -4.84 -6.83 -5.27
CA GLN A 188 -5.64 -7.94 -5.75
C GLN A 188 -4.78 -9.16 -6.19
N GLU A 189 -3.58 -8.95 -6.74
CA GLU A 189 -2.71 -10.03 -7.22
C GLU A 189 -2.21 -10.95 -6.10
N ILE A 190 -2.06 -10.42 -4.89
CA ILE A 190 -1.64 -11.18 -3.69
C ILE A 190 -2.84 -11.57 -2.81
N GLY A 191 -4.04 -11.58 -3.38
CA GLY A 191 -5.26 -11.86 -2.63
C GLY A 191 -5.30 -13.24 -1.96
N HIS A 192 -4.58 -14.23 -2.49
CA HIS A 192 -4.44 -15.55 -1.88
C HIS A 192 -3.63 -15.51 -0.57
N ASP A 193 -2.52 -14.77 -0.54
CA ASP A 193 -1.68 -14.60 0.64
C ASP A 193 -2.46 -13.87 1.75
N TYR A 194 -3.24 -12.85 1.39
CA TYR A 194 -4.08 -12.13 2.35
C TYR A 194 -5.31 -12.92 2.80
N ALA A 195 -5.85 -13.81 1.97
CA ALA A 195 -6.87 -14.75 2.41
C ALA A 195 -6.32 -15.72 3.47
N LEU A 196 -5.08 -16.21 3.29
CA LEU A 196 -4.41 -17.04 4.29
C LEU A 196 -4.16 -16.26 5.59
N ALA A 197 -3.65 -15.03 5.47
CA ALA A 197 -3.46 -14.14 6.62
C ALA A 197 -4.77 -13.91 7.39
N GLU A 198 -5.87 -13.63 6.68
CA GLU A 198 -7.19 -13.45 7.28
C GLU A 198 -7.64 -14.67 8.10
N ARG A 199 -7.38 -15.89 7.60
CA ARG A 199 -7.71 -17.15 8.30
C ARG A 199 -6.85 -17.35 9.53
N ILE A 200 -5.55 -17.13 9.43
CA ILE A 200 -4.62 -17.19 10.57
C ILE A 200 -5.01 -16.19 11.66
N LEU A 201 -5.28 -14.94 11.30
CA LEU A 201 -5.67 -13.91 12.26
C LEU A 201 -7.04 -14.22 12.91
N ARG A 202 -7.96 -14.86 12.20
CA ARG A 202 -9.23 -15.34 12.78
C ARG A 202 -9.04 -16.48 13.76
N GLU A 203 -8.13 -17.41 13.47
CA GLU A 203 -7.76 -18.47 14.41
C GLU A 203 -7.17 -17.88 15.70
N LEU A 204 -6.45 -16.76 15.58
CA LEU A 204 -5.93 -15.96 16.70
C LEU A 204 -6.98 -15.04 17.35
N GLY A 205 -8.27 -15.19 17.00
CA GLY A 205 -9.39 -14.48 17.63
C GLY A 205 -9.75 -13.12 17.03
N ALA A 206 -9.07 -12.65 15.98
CA ALA A 206 -9.35 -11.35 15.39
C ALA A 206 -10.59 -11.34 14.49
N ARG A 207 -11.38 -10.26 14.56
CA ARG A 207 -12.47 -10.00 13.61
C ARG A 207 -11.92 -9.29 12.39
N THR A 208 -11.63 -10.06 11.35
CA THR A 208 -10.98 -9.56 10.13
C THR A 208 -11.96 -9.40 8.96
N SER A 209 -11.66 -8.42 8.11
CA SER A 209 -12.22 -8.29 6.77
C SER A 209 -11.12 -7.90 5.78
N ARG A 210 -11.36 -8.07 4.48
CA ARG A 210 -10.39 -7.74 3.42
C ARG A 210 -10.98 -6.77 2.42
N LEU A 211 -10.12 -5.88 1.92
CA LEU A 211 -10.40 -5.03 0.78
C LEU A 211 -9.28 -5.19 -0.24
N ALA A 212 -9.59 -5.79 -1.38
CA ALA A 212 -8.67 -5.88 -2.50
C ALA A 212 -8.70 -4.57 -3.31
N LEU A 213 -7.52 -4.08 -3.68
CA LEU A 213 -7.33 -2.95 -4.58
C LEU A 213 -6.71 -3.45 -5.89
N GLY A 214 -7.39 -3.18 -7.01
CA GLY A 214 -6.83 -3.45 -8.33
C GLY A 214 -5.71 -2.48 -8.69
N ARG A 215 -4.74 -2.95 -9.47
CA ARG A 215 -3.73 -2.09 -10.11
C ARG A 215 -4.33 -1.35 -11.29
N VAL A 216 -3.77 -0.18 -11.58
CA VAL A 216 -4.07 0.59 -12.80
C VAL A 216 -3.06 0.19 -13.87
N PRO A 217 -3.46 -0.49 -14.94
CA PRO A 217 -2.52 -0.86 -15.99
C PRO A 217 -2.04 0.38 -16.75
N ILE A 218 -0.78 0.38 -17.17
CA ILE A 218 -0.21 1.40 -18.05
C ILE A 218 -0.24 0.85 -19.48
N ALA A 219 -0.73 1.63 -20.43
CA ALA A 219 -0.90 1.18 -21.81
C ALA A 219 0.46 0.78 -22.41
N GLY A 220 0.54 -0.41 -23.04
CA GLY A 220 1.77 -0.92 -23.63
C GLY A 220 2.74 -1.57 -22.66
N VAL A 221 2.47 -1.53 -21.34
CA VAL A 221 3.30 -2.18 -20.33
C VAL A 221 2.56 -3.40 -19.78
N ALA A 222 2.98 -4.58 -20.21
CA ALA A 222 2.58 -5.82 -19.58
C ALA A 222 3.52 -6.08 -18.39
N GLY A 223 3.12 -5.70 -17.18
CA GLY A 223 3.77 -6.19 -15.96
C GLY A 223 3.95 -5.17 -14.84
N SER A 224 4.73 -5.58 -13.84
CA SER A 224 5.07 -4.79 -12.65
C SER A 224 6.06 -3.67 -12.97
N SER A 225 6.28 -2.75 -12.02
CA SER A 225 7.29 -1.67 -12.10
C SER A 225 8.70 -2.15 -12.47
N ARG A 226 9.01 -3.43 -12.27
CA ARG A 226 10.28 -4.07 -12.64
C ARG A 226 10.55 -4.10 -14.15
N ASN A 227 9.53 -3.88 -14.98
CA ASN A 227 9.65 -3.91 -16.45
C ASN A 227 9.71 -2.50 -17.07
N GLY A 228 9.74 -1.44 -16.24
CA GLY A 228 9.76 -0.05 -16.73
C GLY A 228 8.45 0.38 -17.39
N GLY A 229 8.55 1.34 -18.32
CA GLY A 229 7.42 1.83 -19.13
C GLY A 229 6.46 2.77 -18.40
N TRP A 230 6.85 3.27 -17.24
CA TRP A 230 6.06 4.21 -16.42
C TRP A 230 6.18 5.67 -16.87
N ALA A 231 7.07 5.99 -17.81
CA ALA A 231 7.30 7.36 -18.27
C ALA A 231 6.01 7.99 -18.83
N GLY A 232 5.77 9.26 -18.50
CA GLY A 232 4.52 9.97 -18.77
C GLY A 232 3.34 9.58 -17.89
N THR A 233 3.53 8.68 -16.92
CA THR A 233 2.48 8.22 -15.98
C THR A 233 2.94 8.21 -14.52
N ALA A 234 4.17 8.65 -14.23
CA ALA A 234 4.62 8.84 -12.87
C ALA A 234 3.86 10.00 -12.21
N LEU A 235 3.74 9.94 -10.88
CA LEU A 235 2.85 10.84 -10.16
C LEU A 235 3.30 12.31 -10.25
N ASP A 236 4.60 12.56 -10.19
CA ASP A 236 5.22 13.87 -10.38
C ASP A 236 4.96 14.43 -11.79
N GLU A 237 5.06 13.61 -12.83
CA GLU A 237 4.70 14.00 -14.20
C GLU A 237 3.21 14.36 -14.31
N LEU A 238 2.33 13.57 -13.69
CA LEU A 238 0.89 13.82 -13.68
C LEU A 238 0.55 15.10 -12.88
N SER A 239 1.19 15.29 -11.72
CA SER A 239 1.09 16.50 -10.91
C SER A 239 1.49 17.74 -11.73
N ALA A 240 2.67 17.71 -12.34
CA ALA A 240 3.18 18.80 -13.18
C ALA A 240 2.30 19.07 -14.40
N LEU A 241 1.65 18.05 -14.96
CA LEU A 241 0.74 18.20 -16.10
C LEU A 241 -0.60 18.82 -15.68
N CYS A 242 -1.19 18.36 -14.58
CA CYS A 242 -2.52 18.80 -14.15
C CYS A 242 -2.50 20.19 -13.51
N LEU A 243 -1.55 20.47 -12.62
CA LEU A 243 -1.50 21.72 -11.85
C LEU A 243 -1.19 22.97 -12.68
N ARG A 244 -0.78 22.81 -13.95
CA ARG A 244 -0.70 23.92 -14.92
C ARG A 244 -2.07 24.46 -15.34
N HIS A 245 -3.13 23.69 -15.12
CA HIS A 245 -4.45 23.95 -15.71
C HIS A 245 -5.58 24.03 -14.68
N VAL A 246 -5.37 23.53 -13.46
CA VAL A 246 -6.39 23.50 -12.41
C VAL A 246 -5.78 23.84 -11.05
N ASP A 247 -6.61 24.40 -10.17
CA ASP A 247 -6.22 24.67 -8.78
C ASP A 247 -5.99 23.36 -8.00
N GLN A 248 -5.27 23.48 -6.89
CA GLN A 248 -4.84 22.34 -6.08
C GLN A 248 -6.00 21.49 -5.54
N ASP A 249 -7.10 22.11 -5.08
CA ASP A 249 -8.28 21.37 -4.60
C ASP A 249 -8.95 20.57 -5.73
N VAL A 250 -9.00 21.13 -6.94
CA VAL A 250 -9.53 20.44 -8.12
C VAL A 250 -8.64 19.25 -8.46
N TYR A 251 -7.31 19.42 -8.38
CA TYR A 251 -6.35 18.35 -8.56
C TYR A 251 -6.55 17.21 -7.55
N ARG A 252 -6.59 17.53 -6.25
CA ARG A 252 -6.77 16.57 -5.15
C ARG A 252 -8.06 15.76 -5.28
N LEU A 253 -9.19 16.42 -5.49
CA LEU A 253 -10.48 15.75 -5.64
C LEU A 253 -10.56 15.00 -6.98
N GLY A 254 -10.03 15.57 -8.06
CA GLY A 254 -10.01 14.96 -9.38
C GLY A 254 -9.22 13.66 -9.45
N MET A 255 -8.04 13.62 -8.80
CA MET A 255 -7.24 12.39 -8.66
C MET A 255 -8.02 11.32 -7.89
N ARG A 256 -8.65 11.66 -6.76
CA ARG A 256 -9.46 10.71 -5.99
C ARG A 256 -10.66 10.19 -6.79
N ILE A 257 -11.39 11.05 -7.49
CA ILE A 257 -12.49 10.64 -8.37
C ILE A 257 -11.98 9.68 -9.46
N TYR A 258 -10.84 9.98 -10.07
CA TYR A 258 -10.28 9.17 -11.13
C TYR A 258 -9.91 7.77 -10.63
N PHE A 259 -9.11 7.67 -9.56
CA PHE A 259 -8.62 6.39 -9.04
C PHE A 259 -9.67 5.57 -8.29
N ILE A 260 -10.61 6.21 -7.59
CA ILE A 260 -11.64 5.50 -6.83
C ILE A 260 -12.79 5.09 -7.76
N ASN A 261 -13.32 6.02 -8.55
CA ASN A 261 -14.57 5.78 -9.28
C ASN A 261 -14.35 5.41 -10.76
N MET A 262 -13.48 6.12 -11.48
CA MET A 262 -13.41 5.97 -12.94
C MET A 262 -12.61 4.75 -13.42
N LEU A 263 -11.69 4.26 -12.60
CA LEU A 263 -10.89 3.07 -12.93
C LEU A 263 -11.52 1.74 -12.48
N HIS A 264 -12.68 1.81 -11.81
CA HIS A 264 -13.38 0.72 -11.12
C HIS A 264 -12.48 -0.09 -10.16
N GLY A 265 -13.06 -0.67 -9.11
CA GLY A 265 -12.31 -1.44 -8.10
C GLY A 265 -11.52 -2.64 -8.65
N THR A 266 -11.75 -3.02 -9.91
CA THR A 266 -11.10 -4.12 -10.64
C THR A 266 -10.74 -3.67 -12.07
N ALA A 267 -9.59 -3.00 -12.23
CA ALA A 267 -8.85 -2.83 -13.48
C ALA A 267 -9.69 -2.54 -14.76
N ALA A 268 -10.46 -1.45 -14.79
CA ALA A 268 -11.18 -1.03 -16.00
C ALA A 268 -10.26 -0.31 -17.01
N GLY A 269 -9.37 -1.07 -17.64
CA GLY A 269 -8.54 -0.64 -18.75
C GLY A 269 -7.35 0.25 -18.36
N PRO A 270 -6.45 0.52 -19.32
CA PRO A 270 -5.23 1.26 -19.05
C PRO A 270 -5.50 2.71 -18.65
N PHE A 271 -4.51 3.33 -18.01
CA PHE A 271 -4.49 4.76 -17.74
C PHE A 271 -4.85 5.57 -18.99
N LYS A 272 -5.73 6.56 -18.82
CA LYS A 272 -6.21 7.45 -19.90
C LYS A 272 -6.25 8.88 -19.41
N LEU A 273 -5.36 9.70 -19.95
CA LEU A 273 -5.28 11.12 -19.63
C LEU A 273 -6.60 11.87 -19.90
N SER A 274 -7.36 11.47 -20.92
CA SER A 274 -8.67 12.06 -21.22
C SER A 274 -9.71 11.80 -20.12
N LEU A 275 -9.67 10.64 -19.47
CA LEU A 275 -10.53 10.32 -18.32
C LEU A 275 -10.08 11.11 -17.09
N LEU A 276 -8.77 11.25 -16.86
CA LEU A 276 -8.25 12.09 -15.79
C LEU A 276 -8.71 13.54 -15.94
N ARG A 277 -8.56 14.15 -17.14
CA ARG A 277 -9.08 15.50 -17.43
C ARG A 277 -10.58 15.62 -17.19
N ARG A 278 -11.36 14.59 -17.53
CA ARG A 278 -12.79 14.55 -17.23
C ARG A 278 -13.07 14.51 -15.73
N ALA A 279 -12.27 13.78 -14.96
CA ALA A 279 -12.35 13.75 -13.49
C ALA A 279 -12.09 15.14 -12.90
N MET A 280 -11.06 15.84 -13.38
CA MET A 280 -10.77 17.22 -13.00
C MET A 280 -11.94 18.16 -13.28
N GLY A 281 -12.53 18.09 -14.49
CA GLY A 281 -13.71 18.89 -14.81
C GLY A 281 -14.94 18.57 -13.94
N ARG A 282 -15.08 17.32 -13.47
CA ARG A 282 -16.12 16.95 -12.50
C ARG A 282 -15.81 17.50 -11.11
N ALA A 283 -14.56 17.38 -10.65
CA ALA A 283 -14.11 17.92 -9.38
C ALA A 283 -14.36 19.43 -9.29
N GLY A 284 -13.97 20.21 -10.32
CA GLY A 284 -14.22 21.65 -10.36
C GLY A 284 -15.71 22.01 -10.25
N ARG A 285 -16.59 21.29 -10.95
CA ARG A 285 -18.05 21.50 -10.83
C ARG A 285 -18.60 21.11 -9.47
N LEU A 286 -18.07 20.08 -8.82
CA LEU A 286 -18.47 19.70 -7.47
C LEU A 286 -18.05 20.76 -6.46
N LEU A 287 -16.80 21.22 -6.54
CA LEU A 287 -16.26 22.24 -5.64
C LEU A 287 -17.00 23.59 -5.78
N ALA A 288 -17.31 24.01 -7.01
CA ALA A 288 -18.06 25.24 -7.26
C ALA A 288 -19.51 25.20 -6.77
N ARG A 289 -20.07 23.99 -6.57
CA ARG A 289 -21.43 23.79 -6.09
C ARG A 289 -21.50 23.39 -4.61
N ALA A 290 -20.40 22.94 -4.01
CA ALA A 290 -20.41 22.45 -2.64
C ALA A 290 -20.87 23.55 -1.69
N ASP A 291 -21.91 23.25 -0.91
CA ASP A 291 -22.50 24.20 0.05
C ASP A 291 -22.05 23.89 1.47
N ARG A 292 -22.12 24.86 2.37
CA ARG A 292 -21.88 24.67 3.80
C ARG A 292 -23.10 24.01 4.44
N GLY A 293 -23.26 22.72 4.14
CA GLY A 293 -24.26 21.85 4.74
C GLY A 293 -23.86 21.35 6.15
N PRO A 294 -24.71 20.53 6.78
CA PRO A 294 -24.39 19.89 8.05
C PRO A 294 -23.15 18.98 7.93
N GLY A 295 -22.59 18.62 9.08
CA GLY A 295 -21.36 17.83 9.19
C GLY A 295 -21.43 16.47 8.47
N PRO A 296 -20.27 15.89 8.11
CA PRO A 296 -20.21 14.73 7.21
C PRO A 296 -20.67 13.41 7.82
N ALA A 297 -20.90 13.34 9.13
CA ALA A 297 -21.13 12.08 9.84
C ALA A 297 -22.36 11.31 9.34
N ASP A 298 -23.50 11.97 9.13
CA ASP A 298 -24.73 11.30 8.67
C ASP A 298 -24.59 10.76 7.25
N ASP A 299 -23.95 11.53 6.36
CA ASP A 299 -23.66 11.09 5.01
C ASP A 299 -22.74 9.85 5.02
N LEU A 300 -21.68 9.88 5.83
CA LEU A 300 -20.72 8.78 5.94
C LEU A 300 -21.33 7.50 6.53
N ARG A 301 -22.22 7.60 7.53
CA ARG A 301 -22.89 6.44 8.13
C ARG A 301 -23.66 5.62 7.10
N SER A 302 -24.26 6.27 6.11
CA SER A 302 -24.99 5.59 5.03
C SER A 302 -24.08 4.73 4.11
N HIS A 303 -22.76 4.92 4.22
CA HIS A 303 -21.73 4.24 3.44
C HIS A 303 -20.89 3.25 4.26
N LEU A 304 -21.26 3.01 5.53
CA LEU A 304 -20.64 1.96 6.33
C LEU A 304 -20.93 0.57 5.76
N THR A 305 -19.88 -0.24 5.68
CA THR A 305 -19.99 -1.67 5.38
C THR A 305 -20.42 -2.46 6.62
N PRO A 306 -20.95 -3.69 6.48
CA PRO A 306 -21.19 -4.58 7.62
C PRO A 306 -19.95 -4.87 8.47
N SER A 307 -18.76 -4.69 7.87
CA SER A 307 -17.47 -4.85 8.53
C SER A 307 -17.01 -3.61 9.29
N GLY A 308 -17.75 -2.49 9.24
CA GLY A 308 -17.52 -1.30 10.08
C GLY A 308 -16.61 -0.23 9.49
N TRP A 309 -16.31 -0.28 8.19
CA TRP A 309 -15.52 0.74 7.49
C TRP A 309 -16.34 1.43 6.41
N VAL A 310 -16.04 2.69 6.10
CA VAL A 310 -16.72 3.47 5.06
C VAL A 310 -16.21 3.05 3.68
N ASP A 311 -17.12 2.64 2.80
CA ASP A 311 -16.76 2.26 1.43
C ASP A 311 -16.47 3.50 0.56
N PRO A 312 -15.19 3.76 0.20
CA PRO A 312 -14.83 4.97 -0.56
C PRO A 312 -15.41 4.94 -1.98
N TYR A 313 -15.62 3.76 -2.56
CA TYR A 313 -16.21 3.63 -3.89
C TYR A 313 -17.69 3.99 -3.86
N ARG A 314 -18.45 3.42 -2.92
CA ARG A 314 -19.87 3.76 -2.74
C ARG A 314 -20.08 5.25 -2.44
N LEU A 315 -19.24 5.80 -1.56
CA LEU A 315 -19.25 7.23 -1.24
C LEU A 315 -18.99 8.07 -2.51
N THR A 316 -17.94 7.78 -3.26
CA THR A 316 -17.60 8.53 -4.48
C THR A 316 -18.65 8.38 -5.58
N CYS A 317 -19.23 7.19 -5.74
CA CYS A 317 -20.35 6.96 -6.66
C CYS A 317 -21.57 7.83 -6.29
N ARG A 318 -21.88 7.95 -4.99
CA ARG A 318 -22.98 8.79 -4.51
C ARG A 318 -22.73 10.27 -4.82
N LEU A 319 -21.51 10.77 -4.60
CA LEU A 319 -21.11 12.16 -4.93
C LEU A 319 -21.31 12.51 -6.41
N LEU A 320 -21.21 11.52 -7.29
CA LEU A 320 -21.27 11.70 -8.75
C LEU A 320 -22.64 11.39 -9.35
N ALA A 321 -23.59 10.89 -8.54
CA ALA A 321 -24.92 10.53 -9.02
C ALA A 321 -25.76 11.77 -9.36
N LYS A 322 -26.42 11.76 -10.52
CA LYS A 322 -27.19 12.90 -11.05
C LYS A 322 -28.29 13.42 -10.12
N ASN A 323 -28.89 12.54 -9.33
CA ASN A 323 -30.01 12.85 -8.42
C ASN A 323 -29.58 12.84 -6.95
N SER A 324 -28.27 12.91 -6.67
CA SER A 324 -27.80 13.03 -5.29
C SER A 324 -28.00 14.46 -4.78
N ARG A 325 -28.27 14.57 -3.48
CA ARG A 325 -28.15 15.84 -2.77
C ARG A 325 -26.73 16.37 -2.97
N MET A 326 -26.61 17.69 -3.15
CA MET A 326 -25.30 18.33 -3.30
C MET A 326 -24.41 18.00 -2.10
N PRO A 327 -23.15 17.60 -2.32
CA PRO A 327 -22.26 17.28 -1.21
C PRO A 327 -21.98 18.51 -0.38
N SER A 328 -21.90 18.35 0.94
CA SER A 328 -21.43 19.42 1.81
C SER A 328 -19.95 19.66 1.55
N ARG A 329 -19.53 20.92 1.64
CA ARG A 329 -18.12 21.29 1.58
C ARG A 329 -17.32 20.60 2.68
N GLY A 330 -17.90 20.46 3.88
CA GLY A 330 -17.29 19.75 5.00
C GLY A 330 -16.99 18.27 4.71
N LEU A 331 -17.84 17.57 3.93
CA LEU A 331 -17.53 16.20 3.49
C LEU A 331 -16.35 16.15 2.52
N LEU A 332 -16.28 17.10 1.59
CA LEU A 332 -15.16 17.18 0.66
C LEU A 332 -13.86 17.49 1.41
N ASP A 333 -13.89 18.45 2.34
CA ASP A 333 -12.72 18.84 3.15
C ASP A 333 -12.26 17.70 4.07
N GLU A 334 -13.17 16.99 4.73
CA GLU A 334 -12.80 15.92 5.67
C GLU A 334 -12.21 14.69 4.96
N VAL A 335 -12.78 14.29 3.82
CA VAL A 335 -12.49 12.98 3.20
C VAL A 335 -11.65 13.06 1.92
N PHE A 336 -11.78 14.14 1.14
CA PHE A 336 -11.24 14.19 -0.22
C PHE A 336 -10.21 15.30 -0.48
N LEU A 337 -10.11 16.31 0.38
CA LEU A 337 -9.20 17.45 0.22
C LEU A 337 -8.16 17.52 1.32
#